data_AF-A0A430AHN8-F1
#
_entry.id   AF-A0A430AHN8-F1
#
_cell.length_a   1.000
_cell.length_b   1.000
_cell.length_c   1.000
_cell.angle_alpha   90.00
_cell.angle_beta   90.00
_cell.angle_gamma   90.00
#
_symmetry.space_group_name_H-M   'P 1'
#
loop_
_entity.id
_entity.type
_entity.pdbx_description
1 polymer ?
#
loop_
_entity_poly.entity_id
_entity_poly.type
_entity_poly.pdbx_seq_one_letter_code
_entity_poly.pdbx_strand_id
1 'polypeptide(L)'
;MFSIDDDTVCDSNNQDLRVESVEVFRDIRRNGKEFDWRGKKIKNRYYAEILKILHFKKANNVHGCADEMSFKMTDDGYLRLHQVWFCKSKLCPLCAWRRSMKFSYQNAEILSEAIKQEPKARFLFLTLTVKNVFDGEELDKTLKEMTKGFARLMKYKKVSKNLIGFLR
;
A
#
# COMPACT_ATOMS: atom_id res chain seq x y z
N MET A 1 -17.54 -22.09 11.86
CA MET A 1 -17.93 -23.22 12.73
C MET A 1 -19.32 -22.90 13.22
N PHE A 2 -20.28 -23.75 12.85
CA PHE A 2 -21.63 -24.04 13.39
C PHE A 2 -22.24 -23.04 14.38
N SER A 3 -23.53 -22.70 14.26
CA SER A 3 -24.61 -23.64 14.56
C SER A 3 -25.77 -23.65 13.57
N ILE A 4 -26.29 -24.87 13.38
CA ILE A 4 -27.61 -25.21 12.88
C ILE A 4 -28.53 -25.13 14.09
N ASP A 5 -29.58 -24.31 14.03
CA ASP A 5 -30.79 -24.51 14.82
C ASP A 5 -31.92 -24.69 13.81
N ASP A 6 -32.44 -25.92 13.79
CA ASP A 6 -33.62 -26.37 13.08
C ASP A 6 -34.83 -25.94 13.93
N ASP A 7 -35.69 -25.07 13.41
CA ASP A 7 -37.10 -25.03 13.80
C ASP A 7 -37.89 -24.26 12.74
N THR A 8 -38.71 -25.02 12.02
CA THR A 8 -39.58 -24.54 10.96
C THR A 8 -40.90 -24.07 11.60
N VAL A 9 -41.17 -22.77 11.60
CA VAL A 9 -42.54 -22.24 11.77
C VAL A 9 -42.92 -21.55 10.46
N CYS A 10 -43.88 -22.17 9.78
CA CYS A 10 -44.51 -21.68 8.58
C CYS A 10 -45.53 -20.59 8.92
N ASP A 11 -45.14 -19.33 8.77
CA ASP A 11 -46.08 -18.21 8.65
C ASP A 11 -46.16 -17.75 7.20
N SER A 12 -47.29 -18.08 6.58
CA SER A 12 -47.72 -17.61 5.28
C SER A 12 -47.99 -16.11 5.34
N ASN A 13 -47.01 -15.29 4.96
CA ASN A 13 -47.26 -13.93 4.45
C ASN A 13 -46.18 -13.55 3.42
N ASN A 14 -46.66 -13.36 2.20
CA ASN A 14 -45.90 -12.97 1.03
C ASN A 14 -45.29 -11.57 1.23
N GLN A 15 -43.96 -11.47 1.35
CA GLN A 15 -43.21 -10.24 1.12
C GLN A 15 -41.82 -10.58 0.59
N ASP A 16 -41.68 -10.45 -0.73
CA ASP A 16 -40.47 -10.16 -1.49
C ASP A 16 -39.14 -10.63 -0.87
N LEU A 17 -38.71 -11.83 -1.26
CA LEU A 17 -37.30 -12.21 -1.26
C LEU A 17 -36.53 -11.25 -2.18
N ARG A 18 -36.13 -10.09 -1.64
CA ARG A 18 -35.02 -9.31 -2.18
C ARG A 18 -33.78 -10.17 -2.04
N VAL A 19 -33.46 -10.92 -3.09
CA VAL A 19 -32.07 -11.25 -3.38
C VAL A 19 -31.42 -9.91 -3.69
N GLU A 20 -30.92 -9.22 -2.68
CA GLU A 20 -29.95 -8.14 -2.90
C GLU A 20 -28.78 -8.82 -3.60
N SER A 21 -28.75 -8.72 -4.93
CA SER A 21 -27.57 -9.08 -5.70
C SER A 21 -26.44 -8.24 -5.13
N VAL A 22 -25.54 -8.88 -4.38
CA VAL A 22 -24.32 -8.23 -3.89
C VAL A 22 -23.48 -7.95 -5.12
N GLU A 23 -23.73 -6.82 -5.77
CA GLU A 23 -22.95 -6.36 -6.91
C GLU A 23 -21.52 -6.13 -6.42
N VAL A 24 -20.60 -6.96 -6.92
CA VAL A 24 -19.18 -6.83 -6.57
C VAL A 24 -18.66 -5.55 -7.22
N PHE A 25 -18.35 -4.56 -6.38
CA PHE A 25 -17.74 -3.32 -6.80
C PHE A 25 -16.40 -3.57 -7.52
N ARG A 26 -16.26 -3.01 -8.73
CA ARG A 26 -15.02 -3.06 -9.53
C ARG A 26 -14.57 -1.65 -9.89
N ASP A 27 -13.38 -1.30 -9.43
CA ASP A 27 -12.75 0.00 -9.68
C ASP A 27 -11.72 -0.14 -10.81
N ILE A 28 -12.13 0.28 -12.01
CA ILE A 28 -11.34 0.12 -13.24
C ILE A 28 -10.70 1.45 -13.63
N ARG A 29 -9.38 1.45 -13.82
CA ARG A 29 -8.63 2.62 -14.30
C ARG A 29 -8.89 2.91 -15.78
N ARG A 30 -8.52 4.12 -16.21
CA ARG A 30 -8.48 4.51 -17.64
C ARG A 30 -7.67 3.55 -18.52
N ASN A 31 -6.66 2.87 -17.97
CA ASN A 31 -5.83 1.90 -18.69
C ASN A 31 -6.37 0.45 -18.65
N GLY A 32 -7.61 0.25 -18.19
CA GLY A 32 -8.26 -1.06 -18.09
C GLY A 32 -7.81 -1.93 -16.91
N LYS A 33 -6.84 -1.49 -16.10
CA LYS A 33 -6.39 -2.25 -14.91
C LYS A 33 -7.30 -1.98 -13.72
N GLU A 34 -7.71 -3.04 -13.04
CA GLU A 34 -8.51 -2.97 -11.83
C GLU A 34 -7.66 -2.65 -10.58
N PHE A 35 -8.22 -1.86 -9.66
CA PHE A 35 -7.70 -1.71 -8.32
C PHE A 35 -8.11 -2.92 -7.46
N ASP A 36 -7.13 -3.74 -7.06
CA ASP A 36 -7.32 -4.89 -6.18
C ASP A 36 -7.61 -4.47 -4.71
N TRP A 37 -8.74 -3.82 -4.46
CA TRP A 37 -9.16 -3.42 -3.12
C TRP A 37 -9.37 -4.64 -2.22
N ARG A 38 -10.03 -5.68 -2.75
CA ARG A 38 -10.34 -6.92 -2.03
C ARG A 38 -9.08 -7.63 -1.56
N GLY A 39 -8.11 -7.87 -2.45
CA GLY A 39 -6.88 -8.56 -2.11
C GLY A 39 -6.03 -7.78 -1.10
N LYS A 40 -6.01 -6.45 -1.19
CA LYS A 40 -5.34 -5.59 -0.19
C LYS A 40 -6.07 -5.61 1.14
N LYS A 41 -7.41 -5.67 1.15
CA LYS A 41 -8.22 -5.77 2.37
C LYS A 41 -8.02 -7.11 3.09
N ILE A 42 -7.94 -8.22 2.35
CA ILE A 42 -7.65 -9.55 2.92
C ILE A 42 -6.28 -9.52 3.64
N LYS A 43 -5.24 -9.00 2.97
CA LYS A 43 -3.91 -8.84 3.58
C LYS A 43 -3.94 -7.91 4.80
N ASN A 44 -4.76 -6.87 4.75
CA ASN A 44 -4.94 -5.94 5.86
C ASN A 44 -5.58 -6.60 7.09
N ARG A 45 -6.63 -7.42 6.91
CA ARG A 45 -7.22 -8.20 8.00
C ARG A 45 -6.22 -9.18 8.60
N TYR A 46 -5.50 -9.94 7.75
CA TYR A 46 -4.45 -10.85 8.22
C TYR A 46 -3.37 -10.14 9.04
N TYR A 47 -2.90 -8.98 8.58
CA TYR A 47 -1.94 -8.16 9.33
C TYR A 47 -2.51 -7.64 10.66
N ALA A 48 -3.80 -7.29 10.69
CA ALA A 48 -4.46 -6.86 11.92
C ALA A 48 -4.54 -7.99 12.96
N GLU A 49 -4.81 -9.23 12.53
CA GLU A 49 -4.80 -10.40 13.42
C GLU A 49 -3.41 -10.64 14.03
N ILE A 50 -2.35 -10.54 13.23
CA ILE A 50 -0.98 -10.62 13.76
C ILE A 50 -0.73 -9.53 14.81
N LEU A 51 -1.15 -8.29 14.54
CA LEU A 51 -1.00 -7.19 15.49
C LEU A 51 -1.80 -7.42 16.78
N LYS A 52 -2.95 -8.07 16.69
CA LYS A 52 -3.78 -8.44 17.83
C LYS A 52 -3.10 -9.50 18.69
N ILE A 53 -2.54 -10.55 18.06
CA ILE A 53 -1.74 -11.60 18.73
C ILE A 53 -0.54 -10.98 19.46
N LEU A 54 0.12 -10.01 18.83
CA LEU A 54 1.26 -9.31 19.41
C LEU A 54 0.86 -8.16 20.37
N HIS A 55 -0.43 -8.04 20.72
CA HIS A 55 -0.98 -7.04 21.64
C HIS A 55 -0.68 -5.56 21.28
N PHE A 56 -0.55 -5.25 19.99
CA PHE A 56 -0.39 -3.86 19.54
C PHE A 56 -1.74 -3.11 19.54
N LYS A 57 -1.81 -1.98 20.25
CA LYS A 57 -3.01 -1.11 20.35
C LYS A 57 -3.63 -0.70 19.00
N LYS A 58 -2.81 -0.60 17.95
CA LYS A 58 -3.25 -0.20 16.60
C LYS A 58 -3.99 -1.29 15.82
N ALA A 59 -4.11 -2.51 16.34
CA ALA A 59 -4.72 -3.65 15.64
C ALA A 59 -6.13 -3.31 15.13
N ASN A 60 -6.98 -2.74 15.98
CA ASN A 60 -8.37 -2.38 15.63
C ASN A 60 -8.42 -1.32 14.52
N ASN A 61 -7.58 -0.28 14.60
CA ASN A 61 -7.50 0.77 13.58
C ASN A 61 -7.04 0.20 12.22
N VAL A 62 -6.07 -0.71 12.25
CA VAL A 62 -5.60 -1.39 11.04
C VAL A 62 -6.71 -2.28 10.47
N HIS A 63 -7.40 -3.05 11.31
CA HIS A 63 -8.52 -3.89 10.89
C HIS A 63 -9.60 -3.07 10.18
N GLY A 64 -10.00 -1.94 10.78
CA GLY A 64 -11.01 -1.02 10.25
C GLY A 64 -10.60 -0.17 9.05
N CYS A 65 -9.38 -0.34 8.54
CA CYS A 65 -8.83 0.53 7.50
C CYS A 65 -9.57 0.32 6.17
N ALA A 66 -10.15 1.38 5.60
CA ALA A 66 -10.93 1.36 4.37
C ALA A 66 -12.05 0.29 4.36
N ASP A 67 -12.75 0.13 5.48
CA ASP A 67 -13.99 -0.65 5.52
C ASP A 67 -15.09 0.03 4.70
N GLU A 68 -15.21 1.35 4.85
CA GLU A 68 -16.17 2.15 4.12
C GLU A 68 -15.47 3.13 3.16
N MET A 69 -15.96 3.17 1.93
CA MET A 69 -15.44 4.00 0.85
C MET A 69 -16.60 4.56 0.06
N SER A 70 -16.59 5.88 -0.18
CA SER A 70 -17.52 6.53 -1.10
C SER A 70 -16.79 6.94 -2.37
N PHE A 71 -17.45 6.68 -3.50
CA PHE A 71 -17.00 7.08 -4.81
C PHE A 71 -17.97 8.11 -5.38
N LYS A 72 -17.45 9.05 -6.18
CA LYS A 72 -18.24 9.96 -6.98
C LYS A 72 -17.97 9.70 -8.45
N MET A 73 -19.02 9.77 -9.26
CA MET A 73 -18.88 9.78 -10.70
C MET A 73 -18.23 11.09 -11.12
N THR A 74 -17.23 11.02 -11.98
CA THR A 74 -16.63 12.19 -12.62
C THR A 74 -17.32 12.46 -13.95
N ASP A 75 -17.26 13.69 -14.44
CA ASP A 75 -17.70 14.07 -15.79
C ASP A 75 -17.10 13.17 -16.89
N ASP A 76 -15.89 12.66 -16.67
CA ASP A 76 -15.18 11.70 -17.55
C ASP A 76 -15.84 10.30 -17.62
N GLY A 77 -16.90 10.03 -16.86
CA GLY A 77 -17.55 8.71 -16.77
C GLY A 77 -16.83 7.69 -15.88
N TYR A 78 -15.80 8.10 -15.14
CA TYR A 78 -15.05 7.23 -14.21
C TYR A 78 -15.39 7.52 -12.75
N LEU A 79 -15.42 6.48 -11.94
CA LEU A 79 -15.54 6.60 -10.49
C LEU A 79 -14.21 7.10 -9.90
N ARG A 80 -14.28 8.13 -9.06
CA ARG A 80 -13.16 8.61 -8.26
C ARG A 80 -13.48 8.44 -6.79
N LEU A 81 -12.50 7.93 -6.05
CA LEU A 81 -12.57 7.78 -4.60
C LEU A 81 -12.71 9.17 -3.96
N HIS A 82 -13.86 9.43 -3.35
CA HIS A 82 -14.20 10.71 -2.76
C HIS A 82 -13.84 10.76 -1.27
N GLN A 83 -14.29 9.79 -0.49
CA GLN A 83 -14.03 9.74 0.94
C GLN A 83 -13.81 8.31 1.42
N VAL A 84 -12.87 8.15 2.34
CA VAL A 84 -12.45 6.87 2.91
C VAL A 84 -11.61 7.12 4.16
N TRP A 85 -11.71 6.21 5.12
CA TRP A 85 -10.98 6.29 6.38
C TRP A 85 -9.79 5.33 6.40
N PHE A 86 -8.60 5.91 6.50
CA PHE A 86 -7.34 5.16 6.53
C PHE A 86 -6.67 5.25 7.90
N CYS A 87 -6.12 4.14 8.38
CA CYS A 87 -5.36 4.10 9.63
C CYS A 87 -3.99 4.79 9.57
N LYS A 88 -3.48 5.11 8.37
CA LYS A 88 -2.17 5.74 8.11
C LYS A 88 -0.94 4.98 8.64
N SER A 89 -1.12 3.76 9.15
CA SER A 89 -0.03 2.90 9.62
C SER A 89 0.92 2.53 8.49
N LYS A 90 2.24 2.63 8.73
CA LYS A 90 3.27 2.42 7.71
C LYS A 90 3.23 1.02 7.07
N LEU A 91 2.89 0.01 7.86
CA LEU A 91 2.86 -1.41 7.44
C LEU A 91 1.45 -1.88 7.07
N CYS A 92 0.43 -1.03 7.17
CA CYS A 92 -0.90 -1.40 6.70
C CYS A 92 -0.89 -1.59 5.18
N PRO A 93 -1.31 -2.76 4.65
CA PRO A 93 -1.26 -3.04 3.21
C PRO A 93 -1.99 -2.02 2.33
N LEU A 94 -3.14 -1.50 2.78
CA LEU A 94 -3.91 -0.47 2.07
C LEU A 94 -3.20 0.89 2.06
N CYS A 95 -2.69 1.32 3.22
CA CYS A 95 -1.98 2.60 3.35
C CYS A 95 -0.63 2.57 2.64
N ALA A 96 0.11 1.47 2.75
CA ALA A 96 1.38 1.24 2.08
C ALA A 96 1.20 1.22 0.56
N TRP A 97 0.14 0.59 0.06
CA TRP A 97 -0.20 0.60 -1.35
C TRP A 97 -0.50 2.00 -1.88
N ARG A 98 -1.32 2.79 -1.17
CA ARG A 98 -1.57 4.19 -1.54
C ARG A 98 -0.31 5.04 -1.52
N ARG A 99 0.55 4.86 -0.51
CA ARG A 99 1.84 5.56 -0.44
C ARG A 99 2.74 5.20 -1.62
N SER A 100 2.81 3.91 -1.97
CA SER A 100 3.55 3.45 -3.14
C SER A 100 3.04 4.08 -4.44
N MET A 101 1.72 4.14 -4.64
CA MET A 101 1.15 4.79 -5.83
C MET A 101 1.48 6.28 -5.90
N LYS A 102 1.37 7.00 -4.77
CA LYS A 102 1.75 8.41 -4.70
C LYS A 102 3.23 8.60 -5.05
N PHE A 103 4.12 7.80 -4.45
CA PHE A 103 5.55 7.89 -4.70
C PHE A 103 5.91 7.54 -6.15
N SER A 104 5.28 6.53 -6.76
CA SER A 104 5.50 6.23 -8.18
C SER A 104 5.12 7.41 -9.08
N TYR A 105 4.02 8.11 -8.79
CA TYR A 105 3.61 9.29 -9.54
C TYR A 105 4.62 10.44 -9.39
N GLN A 106 4.96 10.79 -8.14
CA GLN A 106 5.92 11.86 -7.86
C GLN A 106 7.31 11.56 -8.45
N ASN A 107 7.76 10.31 -8.38
CA ASN A 107 9.03 9.90 -8.96
C ASN A 107 9.02 10.02 -10.49
N ALA A 108 7.91 9.70 -11.15
CA ALA A 108 7.79 9.86 -12.60
C ALA A 108 7.87 11.34 -13.01
N GLU A 109 7.22 12.24 -12.27
CA GLU A 109 7.31 13.69 -12.50
C GLU A 109 8.74 14.21 -12.32
N ILE A 110 9.37 13.90 -11.18
CA ILE A 110 10.75 14.30 -10.88
C ILE A 110 11.71 13.78 -11.95
N LEU A 111 11.55 12.51 -12.35
CA LEU A 111 12.38 11.89 -13.38
C LEU A 111 12.22 12.56 -14.73
N SER A 112 10.97 12.87 -15.12
CA SER A 112 10.68 13.54 -16.38
C SER A 112 11.33 14.92 -16.46
N GLU A 113 11.41 15.62 -15.33
CA GLU A 113 12.02 16.94 -15.26
C GLU A 113 13.55 16.85 -15.22
N ALA A 114 14.10 15.89 -14.48
CA ALA A 114 15.55 15.65 -14.44
C ALA A 114 16.12 15.31 -15.83
N ILE A 115 15.38 14.54 -16.65
CA ILE A 115 15.80 14.21 -18.02
C ILE A 115 15.85 15.45 -18.92
N LYS A 116 14.93 16.41 -18.74
CA LYS A 116 14.93 17.66 -19.51
C LYS A 116 16.11 18.56 -19.13
N GLN A 117 16.40 18.67 -17.83
CA GLN A 117 17.47 19.52 -17.33
C GLN A 117 18.85 18.96 -17.67
N GLU A 118 19.01 17.64 -17.60
CA GLU A 118 20.29 16.96 -17.79
C GLU A 118 20.20 15.83 -18.85
N PRO A 119 20.05 16.18 -20.15
CA PRO A 119 19.78 15.20 -21.20
C PRO A 119 20.93 14.23 -21.47
N LYS A 120 22.16 14.58 -21.05
CA LYS A 120 23.35 13.72 -21.17
C LYS A 120 23.53 12.78 -19.97
N ALA A 121 22.75 12.95 -18.91
CA ALA A 121 22.83 12.11 -17.73
C ALA A 121 22.41 10.67 -18.04
N ARG A 122 22.95 9.72 -17.27
CA ARG A 122 22.63 8.30 -17.38
C ARG A 122 22.17 7.76 -16.04
N PHE A 123 21.13 6.93 -16.07
CA PHE A 123 20.67 6.23 -14.87
C PHE A 123 21.57 5.03 -14.58
N LEU A 124 22.01 4.93 -13.34
CA LEU A 124 22.73 3.78 -12.82
C LEU A 124 21.85 3.10 -11.77
N PHE A 125 21.55 1.83 -12.00
CA PHE A 125 20.90 0.99 -10.99
C PHE A 125 21.99 0.36 -10.11
N LEU A 126 22.08 0.83 -8.87
CA LEU A 126 23.10 0.37 -7.91
C LEU A 126 22.43 -0.39 -6.77
N THR A 127 22.82 -1.64 -6.58
CA THR A 127 22.41 -2.45 -5.41
C THR A 127 23.60 -2.65 -4.49
N LEU A 128 23.45 -2.25 -3.22
CA LEU A 128 24.45 -2.46 -2.18
C LEU A 128 23.88 -3.43 -1.15
N THR A 129 24.62 -4.51 -0.87
CA THR A 129 24.18 -5.59 0.02
C THR A 129 25.08 -5.70 1.24
N VAL A 130 24.52 -6.21 2.33
CA VAL A 130 25.25 -6.60 3.55
C VAL A 130 25.00 -8.09 3.81
N LYS A 131 25.81 -8.69 4.68
CA LYS A 131 25.55 -10.06 5.16
C LYS A 131 24.22 -10.10 5.92
N ASN A 132 23.56 -11.24 5.86
CA ASN A 132 22.29 -11.43 6.58
C ASN A 132 22.51 -11.34 8.10
N VAL A 133 21.56 -10.72 8.79
CA VAL A 133 21.57 -10.54 10.25
C VAL A 133 20.42 -11.35 10.83
N PHE A 134 20.68 -12.10 11.90
CA PHE A 134 19.70 -12.99 12.52
C PHE A 134 19.10 -12.42 13.81
N ASP A 135 19.85 -11.55 14.51
CA ASP A 135 19.44 -10.98 15.79
C ASP A 135 18.83 -9.57 15.66
N GLY A 136 17.83 -9.29 16.49
CA GLY A 136 17.10 -8.01 16.46
C GLY A 136 17.95 -6.79 16.85
N GLU A 137 18.89 -6.96 17.78
CA GLU A 137 19.81 -5.88 18.19
C GLU A 137 20.85 -5.57 17.12
N GLU A 138 21.40 -6.60 16.48
CA GLU A 138 22.35 -6.44 15.39
C GLU A 138 21.67 -5.84 14.15
N LEU A 139 20.39 -6.14 13.91
CA LEU A 139 19.65 -5.60 12.77
C LEU A 139 19.62 -4.06 12.75
N ASP A 140 19.30 -3.44 13.89
CA ASP A 140 19.30 -1.97 13.99
C ASP A 140 20.69 -1.39 13.77
N LYS A 141 21.73 -2.02 14.32
CA LYS A 141 23.13 -1.62 14.11
C LYS A 141 23.51 -1.70 12.62
N THR A 142 23.23 -2.82 11.96
CA THR A 142 23.55 -3.01 10.54
C THR A 142 22.79 -2.03 9.65
N LEU A 143 21.51 -1.74 9.92
CA LEU A 143 20.74 -0.73 9.17
C LEU A 143 21.35 0.67 9.29
N LYS A 144 21.84 1.04 10.49
CA LYS A 144 22.57 2.30 10.70
C LYS A 144 23.90 2.30 9.93
N GLU A 145 24.64 1.21 9.97
CA GLU A 145 25.90 1.07 9.23
C GLU A 145 25.71 1.15 7.72
N MET A 146 24.66 0.52 7.16
CA MET A 146 24.30 0.65 5.75
C MET A 146 24.06 2.11 5.36
N THR A 147 23.32 2.85 6.20
CA THR A 147 23.02 4.26 5.95
C THR A 147 24.28 5.12 6.02
N LYS A 148 25.16 4.86 7.01
CA LYS A 148 26.46 5.54 7.13
C LYS A 148 27.39 5.21 5.96
N GLY A 149 27.43 3.95 5.52
CA GLY A 149 28.22 3.48 4.39
C GLY A 149 27.80 4.15 3.09
N PHE A 150 26.48 4.25 2.85
CA PHE A 150 25.94 4.99 1.72
C PHE A 150 26.30 6.48 1.78
N ALA A 151 26.13 7.14 2.93
CA ALA A 151 26.51 8.54 3.09
C ALA A 151 28.01 8.78 2.84
N ARG A 152 28.88 7.84 3.24
CA ARG A 152 30.31 7.87 2.93
C ARG A 152 30.57 7.70 1.43
N LEU A 153 29.90 6.75 0.77
CA LEU A 153 30.01 6.52 -0.67
C LEU A 153 29.77 7.81 -1.48
N MET A 154 28.71 8.54 -1.13
CA MET A 154 28.35 9.80 -1.81
C MET A 154 29.37 10.93 -1.61
N LYS A 155 30.20 10.85 -0.55
CA LYS A 155 31.25 11.84 -0.26
C LYS A 155 32.57 11.54 -0.97
N TYR A 156 32.76 10.37 -1.59
CA TYR A 156 33.98 10.10 -2.35
C TYR A 156 34.09 11.05 -3.53
N LYS A 157 35.27 11.64 -3.73
CA LYS A 157 35.55 12.65 -4.77
C LYS A 157 35.13 12.21 -6.18
N LYS A 158 35.29 10.93 -6.51
CA LYS A 158 34.87 10.37 -7.81
C LYS A 158 33.35 10.33 -7.96
N VAL A 159 32.62 10.02 -6.88
CA VAL A 159 31.16 9.94 -6.89
C VAL A 159 30.58 11.35 -6.88
N SER A 160 30.97 12.19 -5.92
CA SER A 160 30.42 13.54 -5.79
C SER A 160 30.66 14.43 -7.01
N LYS A 161 31.76 14.22 -7.76
CA LYS A 161 32.03 14.96 -9.00
C LYS A 161 31.14 14.54 -10.18
N ASN A 162 30.73 13.28 -10.24
CA ASN A 162 30.01 12.72 -11.40
C ASN A 162 28.52 12.47 -11.14
N LEU A 163 28.10 12.51 -9.88
CA LEU A 163 26.73 12.26 -9.48
C LEU A 163 25.94 13.56 -9.42
N ILE A 164 24.93 13.67 -10.29
CA ILE A 164 23.97 14.79 -10.29
C ILE A 164 22.97 14.64 -9.13
N GLY A 165 22.47 13.42 -8.91
CA GLY A 165 21.52 13.11 -7.86
C GLY A 165 21.21 11.62 -7.78
N PHE A 166 20.36 11.23 -6.84
CA PHE A 166 19.90 9.85 -6.69
C PHE A 166 18.48 9.80 -6.14
N LEU A 167 17.79 8.71 -6.46
CA LEU A 167 16.50 8.33 -5.88
C LEU A 167 16.71 7.06 -5.05
N ARG A 168 16.12 6.99 -3.86
CA ARG A 168 16.19 5.83 -2.96
C ARG A 168 14.82 5.47 -2.42
#